data_AF-A0A6J2Y1N1-F1
#
_entry.id   AF-A0A6J2Y1N1-F1
#
_cell.length_a   1.000
_cell.length_b   1.000
_cell.length_c   1.000
_cell.angle_alpha   90.00
_cell.angle_beta   90.00
_cell.angle_gamma   90.00
#
_symmetry.space_group_name_H-M   'P 1'
#
loop_
_entity.id
_entity.type
_entity.pdbx_description
1 polymer ?
#
loop_
_entity_poly.entity_id
_entity_poly.type
_entity_poly.pdbx_seq_one_letter_code
_entity_poly.pdbx_strand_id
1 'polypeptide(L)'
;MLVRCTWNRKTVNCNAIFEEKYIGYGRCCSFNYVGESLNKTPIRTESYGIFTGLKVWIKPHYNIREYSGVLVQIDDSRDLSYKVENRKFLSLGTVNYIHVQASKKLTSPDVKRLSNKQRNCVYGDERKLKYFKIYTNAKCAVSCKAEFFYKLCQCVPHYYGFVNDKPMCGLNKLPCIESNTEMEC
;
A
#
# COMPACT_ATOMS: atom_id res chain seq x y z
N MET A 1 3.57 -15.34 10.59
CA MET A 1 4.02 -14.01 11.04
C MET A 1 3.06 -13.45 12.09
N LEU A 2 1.76 -13.37 11.80
CA LEU A 2 0.76 -12.93 12.77
C LEU A 2 0.37 -14.09 13.70
N VAL A 3 0.32 -13.85 15.01
CA VAL A 3 0.05 -14.88 16.03
C VAL A 3 -1.35 -14.73 16.60
N ARG A 4 -1.74 -13.51 16.96
CA ARG A 4 -3.04 -13.21 17.56
C ARG A 4 -3.51 -11.83 17.11
N CYS A 5 -4.77 -11.75 16.73
CA CYS A 5 -5.39 -10.52 16.28
C CYS A 5 -6.64 -10.22 17.10
N THR A 6 -6.78 -8.96 17.49
CA THR A 6 -7.97 -8.45 18.18
C THR A 6 -8.45 -7.20 17.44
N TRP A 7 -9.75 -7.13 17.20
CA TRP A 7 -10.42 -5.99 16.56
C TRP A 7 -11.77 -5.76 17.23
N ASN A 8 -12.15 -4.51 17.51
CA ASN A 8 -13.40 -4.17 18.20
C ASN A 8 -13.64 -5.04 19.45
N ARG A 9 -12.63 -5.16 20.33
CA ARG A 9 -12.66 -5.95 21.58
C ARG A 9 -12.81 -7.47 21.39
N LYS A 10 -12.89 -7.98 20.16
CA LYS A 10 -13.04 -9.41 19.87
C LYS A 10 -11.73 -9.99 19.36
N THR A 11 -11.35 -11.15 19.90
CA THR A 11 -10.26 -11.94 19.32
C THR A 11 -10.78 -12.56 18.03
N VAL A 12 -10.07 -12.34 16.92
CA VAL A 12 -10.48 -12.79 15.58
C VAL A 12 -9.37 -13.60 14.93
N ASN A 13 -9.73 -14.46 13.98
CA ASN A 13 -8.74 -15.15 13.18
C ASN A 13 -7.97 -14.13 12.32
N CYS A 14 -6.65 -14.08 12.47
CA CYS A 14 -5.80 -13.16 11.70
C CYS A 14 -5.97 -13.34 10.19
N ASN A 15 -6.12 -14.58 9.71
CA ASN A 15 -6.28 -14.88 8.29
C ASN A 15 -7.64 -14.42 7.73
N ALA A 16 -8.62 -14.13 8.58
CA ALA A 16 -9.92 -13.61 8.16
C ALA A 16 -9.92 -12.09 7.93
N ILE A 17 -8.98 -11.36 8.54
CA ILE A 17 -8.93 -9.88 8.49
C ILE A 17 -7.66 -9.34 7.82
N PHE A 18 -6.65 -10.18 7.60
CA PHE A 18 -5.44 -9.85 6.85
C PHE A 18 -5.36 -10.65 5.55
N GLU A 19 -4.88 -9.99 4.50
CA GLU A 19 -4.55 -10.60 3.21
C GLU A 19 -3.05 -10.55 2.98
N GLU A 20 -2.45 -11.64 2.50
CA GLU A 20 -1.04 -11.68 2.15
C GLU A 20 -0.79 -10.97 0.81
N LYS A 21 0.22 -10.10 0.77
CA LYS A 21 0.61 -9.33 -0.42
C LYS A 21 2.13 -9.33 -0.56
N TYR A 22 2.59 -9.36 -1.80
CA TYR A 22 4.00 -9.19 -2.13
C TYR A 22 4.22 -7.77 -2.66
N ILE A 23 5.12 -7.04 -2.02
CA ILE A 23 5.56 -5.71 -2.44
C ILE A 23 7.09 -5.70 -2.58
N GLY A 24 7.69 -4.58 -2.99
CA GLY A 24 9.14 -4.47 -3.18
C GLY A 24 9.99 -4.81 -1.94
N TYR A 25 9.40 -4.79 -0.73
CA TYR A 25 10.05 -5.17 0.52
C TYR A 25 9.90 -6.65 0.89
N GLY A 26 9.22 -7.43 0.06
CA GLY A 26 8.92 -8.84 0.28
C GLY A 26 7.46 -9.07 0.68
N ARG A 27 7.25 -10.10 1.49
CA ARG A 27 5.93 -10.53 1.95
C ARG A 27 5.39 -9.61 3.06
N CYS A 28 4.18 -9.10 2.87
CA CYS A 28 3.44 -8.27 3.82
C CYS A 28 2.04 -8.84 4.09
N CYS A 29 1.46 -8.46 5.23
CA CYS A 29 0.06 -8.74 5.56
C CYS A 29 -0.71 -7.41 5.59
N SER A 30 -1.75 -7.29 4.78
CA SER A 30 -2.55 -6.08 4.64
C SER A 30 -3.90 -6.24 5.35
N PHE A 31 -4.18 -5.34 6.30
CA PHE A 31 -5.46 -5.26 6.98
C PHE A 31 -6.39 -4.30 6.24
N ASN A 32 -7.66 -4.66 6.11
CA ASN A 32 -8.70 -3.77 5.58
C ASN A 32 -8.43 -3.22 4.16
N TYR A 33 -7.65 -3.95 3.36
CA TYR A 33 -7.42 -3.60 1.97
C TYR A 33 -8.62 -4.01 1.11
N VAL A 34 -9.20 -3.03 0.42
CA VAL A 34 -10.35 -3.17 -0.47
C VAL A 34 -9.91 -3.18 -1.94
N GLY A 35 -8.84 -2.46 -2.25
CA GLY A 35 -8.25 -2.38 -3.58
C GLY A 35 -9.23 -1.89 -4.64
N GLU A 36 -9.46 -2.71 -5.66
CA GLU A 36 -10.31 -2.41 -6.83
C GLU A 36 -11.75 -2.94 -6.69
N SER A 37 -12.04 -3.70 -5.63
CA SER A 37 -13.36 -4.35 -5.49
C SER A 37 -14.42 -3.33 -5.11
N LEU A 38 -15.40 -3.13 -6.01
CA LEU A 38 -16.56 -2.26 -5.75
C LEU A 38 -17.52 -2.86 -4.71
N ASN A 39 -17.52 -4.19 -4.57
CA ASN A 39 -18.42 -4.91 -3.66
C ASN A 39 -17.86 -5.01 -2.24
N LYS A 40 -16.58 -4.73 -2.05
CA LYS A 40 -15.93 -4.80 -0.74
C LYS A 40 -15.94 -3.40 -0.12
N THR A 41 -16.46 -3.29 1.09
CA THR A 41 -16.45 -2.04 1.86
C THR A 41 -15.39 -2.12 2.95
N PRO A 42 -14.69 -1.01 3.26
CA PRO A 42 -13.73 -0.99 4.35
C PRO A 42 -14.44 -1.21 5.69
N ILE A 43 -13.90 -2.08 6.53
CA ILE A 43 -14.36 -2.27 7.91
C ILE A 43 -13.97 -1.05 8.77
N ARG A 44 -14.81 -0.72 9.75
CA ARG A 44 -14.65 0.46 10.62
C ARG A 44 -14.63 0.06 12.09
N THR A 45 -13.94 0.83 12.90
CA THR A 45 -13.99 0.66 14.36
C THR A 45 -15.36 1.08 14.88
N GLU A 46 -15.77 0.47 16.00
CA GLU A 46 -17.02 0.87 16.69
C GLU A 46 -16.90 2.25 17.35
N SER A 47 -15.71 2.59 17.85
CA SER A 47 -15.41 3.86 18.49
C SER A 47 -13.90 4.15 18.41
N TYR A 48 -13.49 5.30 18.91
CA TYR A 48 -12.08 5.68 19.07
C TYR A 48 -11.42 4.99 20.27
N GLY A 49 -10.09 4.94 20.28
CA GLY A 49 -9.30 4.44 21.40
C GLY A 49 -8.71 3.02 21.21
N ILE A 50 -7.83 2.66 22.14
CA ILE A 50 -7.01 1.44 22.03
C ILE A 50 -7.80 0.14 22.21
N PHE A 51 -8.99 0.17 22.78
CA PHE A 51 -9.79 -1.03 23.05
C PHE A 51 -10.55 -1.52 21.82
N THR A 52 -11.03 -0.59 20.98
CA THR A 52 -11.73 -0.89 19.73
C THR A 52 -10.78 -1.01 18.54
N GLY A 53 -9.59 -0.41 18.63
CA GLY A 53 -8.55 -0.48 17.60
C GLY A 53 -7.98 -1.89 17.35
N LEU A 54 -7.11 -1.96 16.34
CA LEU A 54 -6.41 -3.18 15.95
C LEU A 54 -5.27 -3.49 16.91
N LYS A 55 -5.27 -4.71 17.47
CA LYS A 55 -4.12 -5.24 18.23
C LYS A 55 -3.61 -6.48 17.53
N VAL A 56 -2.30 -6.52 17.30
CA VAL A 56 -1.64 -7.60 16.57
C VAL A 56 -0.43 -8.06 17.35
N TRP A 57 -0.37 -9.35 17.63
CA TRP A 57 0.82 -10.01 18.14
C TRP A 57 1.60 -10.57 16.96
N ILE A 58 2.84 -10.13 16.82
CA ILE A 58 3.68 -10.46 15.67
C ILE A 58 4.84 -11.30 16.15
N LYS A 59 5.01 -12.48 15.54
CA LYS A 59 6.23 -13.29 15.65
C LYS A 59 6.98 -13.11 14.34
N PRO A 60 7.99 -12.21 14.29
CA PRO A 60 8.77 -12.00 13.08
C PRO A 60 9.54 -13.28 12.76
N HIS A 61 9.72 -13.54 11.47
CA HIS A 61 10.73 -14.48 11.03
C HIS A 61 12.05 -13.72 10.95
N TYR A 62 13.06 -14.15 11.70
CA TYR A 62 14.38 -13.55 11.60
C TYR A 62 14.91 -13.80 10.19
N ASN A 63 15.23 -12.70 9.49
CA ASN A 63 15.96 -12.72 8.23
C ASN A 63 17.34 -12.08 8.50
N ILE A 64 18.31 -12.37 7.63
CA ILE A 64 19.70 -11.87 7.68
C ILE A 64 19.76 -10.37 7.30
N ARG A 65 18.81 -9.54 7.73
CA ARG A 65 18.84 -8.09 7.48
C ARG A 65 19.47 -7.38 8.68
N GLU A 66 20.21 -6.31 8.40
CA GLU A 66 20.93 -5.49 9.41
C GLU A 66 20.02 -4.83 10.46
N TYR A 67 18.70 -4.83 10.25
CA TYR A 67 17.72 -4.19 11.14
C TYR A 67 16.69 -5.20 11.66
N SER A 68 16.58 -5.26 12.99
CA SER A 68 15.54 -6.04 13.69
C SER A 68 14.31 -5.17 13.97
N GLY A 69 13.18 -5.48 13.33
CA GLY A 69 11.93 -4.75 13.56
C GLY A 69 10.83 -5.13 12.58
N VAL A 70 9.67 -4.51 12.75
CA VAL A 70 8.52 -4.68 11.88
C VAL A 70 8.22 -3.35 11.19
N LEU A 71 8.22 -3.35 9.87
CA LEU A 71 7.76 -2.21 9.08
C LEU A 71 6.23 -2.21 9.01
N VAL A 72 5.62 -1.12 9.43
CA VAL A 72 4.18 -0.88 9.33
C VAL A 72 3.94 0.31 8.41
N GLN A 73 2.99 0.19 7.50
CA GLN A 73 2.57 1.26 6.60
C GLN A 73 1.05 1.45 6.72
N ILE A 74 0.61 2.71 6.77
CA ILE A 74 -0.81 3.09 6.89
C ILE A 74 -1.18 3.89 5.65
N ASP A 75 -2.10 3.34 4.85
CA ASP A 75 -2.61 3.97 3.63
C ASP A 75 -4.15 3.92 3.59
N ASP A 76 -4.74 4.56 2.60
CA ASP A 76 -6.17 4.38 2.32
C ASP A 76 -6.46 2.93 1.93
N SER A 77 -7.59 2.40 2.40
CA SER A 77 -8.09 1.05 2.09
C SER A 77 -8.11 0.69 0.58
N ARG A 78 -8.21 1.67 -0.31
CA ARG A 78 -8.24 1.48 -1.77
C ARG A 78 -6.88 1.70 -2.43
N ASP A 79 -5.92 2.22 -1.70
CA ASP A 79 -4.58 2.53 -2.20
C ASP A 79 -3.59 1.39 -2.01
N LEU A 80 -2.65 1.31 -2.94
CA LEU A 80 -1.50 0.42 -2.80
C LEU A 80 -0.43 1.12 -1.95
N SER A 81 0.19 0.33 -1.07
CA SER A 81 1.32 0.78 -0.28
C SER A 81 2.53 1.05 -1.15
N TYR A 82 2.73 2.35 -1.46
CA TYR A 82 3.83 2.82 -2.30
C TYR A 82 4.60 3.98 -1.67
N LYS A 83 3.91 4.90 -0.98
CA LYS A 83 4.53 6.08 -0.38
C LYS A 83 5.46 5.72 0.77
N VAL A 84 6.68 6.24 0.75
CA VAL A 84 7.69 6.00 1.79
C VAL A 84 7.35 6.74 3.09
N GLU A 85 6.71 7.90 2.99
CA GLU A 85 6.40 8.80 4.11
C GLU A 85 5.44 8.19 5.15
N ASN A 86 4.62 7.20 4.76
CA ASN A 86 3.61 6.58 5.61
C ASN A 86 4.12 5.42 6.47
N ARG A 87 5.45 5.28 6.58
CA ARG A 87 6.10 4.12 7.21
C ARG A 87 6.49 4.39 8.65
N LYS A 88 6.31 3.37 9.49
CA LYS A 88 6.78 3.32 10.87
C LYS A 88 7.56 2.03 11.07
N PHE A 89 8.74 2.14 11.66
CA PHE A 89 9.54 0.98 12.06
C PHE A 89 9.27 0.70 13.54
N LEU A 90 8.84 -0.52 13.84
CA LEU A 90 8.50 -0.95 15.20
C LEU A 90 9.58 -1.87 15.75
N SER A 91 10.04 -1.56 16.96
CA SER A 91 11.01 -2.38 17.67
C SER A 91 10.40 -3.71 18.11
N LEU A 92 11.21 -4.76 18.08
CA LEU A 92 10.82 -6.08 18.58
C LEU A 92 10.89 -6.12 20.11
N GLY A 93 10.12 -7.02 20.73
CA GLY A 93 10.13 -7.22 22.20
C GLY A 93 9.41 -6.13 22.99
N THR A 94 8.84 -5.11 22.33
CA THR A 94 8.10 -4.03 22.98
C THR A 94 6.64 -4.00 22.53
N VAL A 95 5.79 -3.38 23.36
CA VAL A 95 4.43 -3.01 22.95
C VAL A 95 4.49 -1.65 22.28
N ASN A 96 4.20 -1.62 20.98
CA ASN A 96 4.22 -0.40 20.17
C ASN A 96 2.79 0.13 19.99
N TYR A 97 2.58 1.41 20.30
CA TYR A 97 1.30 2.10 20.11
C TYR A 97 1.37 3.01 18.89
N ILE A 98 0.48 2.81 17.92
CA ILE A 98 0.36 3.68 16.75
C ILE A 98 -0.97 4.41 16.82
N HIS A 99 -0.90 5.73 16.98
CA HIS A 99 -2.06 6.61 16.88
C HIS A 99 -2.31 6.97 15.41
N VAL A 100 -3.53 6.72 14.92
CA VAL A 100 -3.92 7.00 13.53
C VAL A 100 -4.90 8.16 13.52
N GLN A 101 -4.50 9.26 12.89
CA GLN A 101 -5.36 10.42 12.67
C GLN A 101 -5.58 10.60 11.17
N ALA A 102 -6.85 10.56 10.75
CA ALA A 102 -7.22 10.76 9.35
C ALA A 102 -7.60 12.23 9.11
N SER A 103 -7.09 12.81 8.03
CA SER A 103 -7.49 14.12 7.54
C SER A 103 -7.94 14.02 6.10
N LYS A 104 -9.08 14.64 5.76
CA LYS A 104 -9.58 14.70 4.39
C LYS A 104 -9.77 16.16 3.99
N LYS A 105 -9.18 16.54 2.86
CA LYS A 105 -9.42 17.84 2.22
C LYS A 105 -10.54 17.68 1.20
N LEU A 106 -11.57 18.51 1.30
CA LEU A 106 -12.68 18.58 0.36
C LEU A 106 -12.61 19.93 -0.37
N THR A 107 -12.99 19.93 -1.63
CA THR A 107 -13.03 21.13 -2.49
C THR A 107 -14.46 21.40 -2.94
N SER A 108 -14.76 22.67 -3.26
CA SER A 108 -16.04 23.01 -3.89
C SER A 108 -16.18 22.27 -5.24
N PRO A 109 -17.40 21.81 -5.60
CA PRO A 109 -17.67 21.26 -6.92
C PRO A 109 -17.25 22.19 -8.08
N ASP A 110 -17.24 23.51 -7.86
CA ASP A 110 -16.85 24.49 -8.89
C ASP A 110 -15.38 24.37 -9.31
N VAL A 111 -14.51 23.87 -8.43
CA VAL A 111 -13.10 23.61 -8.76
C VAL A 111 -12.98 22.56 -9.87
N LYS A 112 -14.00 21.70 -10.05
CA LYS A 112 -14.05 20.74 -11.15
C LYS A 112 -14.17 21.42 -12.52
N ARG A 113 -14.71 22.64 -12.59
CA ARG A 113 -14.83 23.43 -13.84
C ARG A 113 -13.51 23.99 -14.33
N LEU A 114 -12.53 24.17 -13.44
CA LEU A 114 -11.18 24.59 -13.83
C LEU A 114 -10.50 23.50 -14.64
N SER A 115 -9.72 23.87 -15.66
CA SER A 115 -8.95 22.88 -16.41
C SER A 115 -7.88 22.21 -15.54
N ASN A 116 -7.48 20.99 -15.89
CA ASN A 116 -6.39 20.25 -15.21
C ASN A 116 -5.12 21.10 -15.04
N LYS A 117 -4.77 21.90 -16.05
CA LYS A 117 -3.59 22.79 -16.02
C LYS A 117 -3.70 23.92 -15.00
N GLN A 118 -4.90 24.43 -14.75
CA GLN A 118 -5.11 25.53 -13.79
C GLN A 118 -5.07 25.04 -12.35
N ARG A 119 -5.62 23.84 -12.08
CA ARG A 119 -5.69 23.28 -10.72
C ARG A 119 -4.53 22.36 -10.34
N ASN A 120 -3.71 21.95 -11.30
CA ASN A 120 -2.57 21.03 -11.10
C ASN A 120 -2.93 19.70 -10.41
N CYS A 121 -4.18 19.26 -10.54
CA CYS A 121 -4.66 17.97 -10.03
C CYS A 121 -5.74 17.41 -10.95
N VAL A 122 -5.96 16.10 -10.84
CA VAL A 122 -6.93 15.36 -11.66
C VAL A 122 -7.95 14.66 -10.77
N TYR A 123 -9.20 14.70 -11.18
CA TYR A 123 -10.26 13.90 -10.57
C TYR A 123 -10.23 12.47 -11.12
N GLY A 124 -10.85 11.55 -10.37
CA GLY A 124 -10.74 10.14 -10.68
C GLY A 124 -11.43 9.72 -11.99
N ASP A 125 -12.38 10.50 -12.47
CA ASP A 125 -13.08 10.30 -13.74
C ASP A 125 -12.38 10.93 -14.94
N GLU A 126 -11.39 11.80 -14.72
CA GLU A 126 -10.70 12.55 -15.78
C GLU A 126 -9.47 11.83 -16.31
N ARG A 127 -8.92 10.91 -15.53
CA ARG A 127 -7.73 10.14 -15.90
C ARG A 127 -7.98 8.65 -15.72
N LYS A 128 -8.04 7.94 -16.85
CA LYS A 128 -8.03 6.48 -16.87
C LYS A 128 -6.61 5.97 -16.69
N LEU A 129 -6.42 5.04 -15.74
CA LEU A 129 -5.14 4.37 -15.54
C LEU A 129 -5.11 3.09 -16.39
N LYS A 130 -3.91 2.68 -16.81
CA LYS A 130 -3.73 1.49 -17.65
C LYS A 130 -4.04 0.18 -16.90
N TYR A 131 -3.62 0.09 -15.64
CA TYR A 131 -3.71 -1.13 -14.85
C TYR A 131 -4.81 -1.13 -13.79
N PHE A 132 -5.48 0.00 -13.58
CA PHE A 132 -6.39 0.20 -12.46
C PHE A 132 -7.69 0.86 -12.92
N LYS A 133 -8.81 0.37 -12.39
CA LYS A 133 -10.13 0.95 -12.67
C LYS A 133 -10.38 2.25 -11.92
N ILE A 134 -9.88 2.33 -10.68
CA ILE A 134 -10.10 3.49 -9.79
C ILE A 134 -8.81 4.29 -9.74
N TYR A 135 -8.88 5.56 -10.15
CA TYR A 135 -7.75 6.47 -10.03
C TYR A 135 -7.49 6.86 -8.58
N THR A 136 -6.22 6.77 -8.19
CA THR A 136 -5.65 7.43 -7.02
C THR A 136 -4.23 7.86 -7.33
N ASN A 137 -3.70 8.80 -6.56
CA ASN A 137 -2.32 9.27 -6.73
C ASN A 137 -1.31 8.11 -6.57
N ALA A 138 -1.51 7.22 -5.59
CA ALA A 138 -0.65 6.06 -5.38
C ALA A 138 -0.68 5.09 -6.58
N LYS A 139 -1.88 4.77 -7.09
CA LYS A 139 -2.04 3.90 -8.26
C LYS A 139 -1.42 4.49 -9.53
N CYS A 140 -1.52 5.81 -9.70
CA CYS A 140 -0.88 6.52 -10.80
C CYS A 140 0.65 6.40 -10.73
N ALA A 141 1.23 6.62 -9.54
CA ALA A 141 2.68 6.54 -9.34
C ALA A 141 3.22 5.12 -9.57
N VAL A 142 2.58 4.07 -9.03
CA VAL A 142 3.00 2.68 -9.27
C VAL A 142 2.82 2.26 -10.73
N SER A 143 1.76 2.73 -11.40
CA SER A 143 1.55 2.48 -12.83
C SER A 143 2.66 3.12 -13.65
N CYS A 144 3.07 4.34 -13.31
CA CYS A 144 4.17 5.04 -13.97
C CYS A 144 5.50 4.31 -13.77
N LYS A 145 5.82 3.90 -12.53
CA LYS A 145 7.03 3.12 -12.25
C LYS A 145 7.09 1.79 -12.98
N ALA A 146 5.97 1.07 -13.03
CA ALA A 146 5.93 -0.19 -13.77
C ALA A 146 6.23 0.00 -15.27
N GLU A 147 5.68 1.06 -15.89
CA GLU A 147 6.00 1.42 -17.27
C GLU A 147 7.46 1.87 -17.43
N PHE A 148 8.02 2.55 -16.43
CA PHE A 148 9.41 2.96 -16.45
C PHE A 148 10.38 1.77 -16.40
N PHE A 149 10.16 0.82 -15.48
CA PHE A 149 10.93 -0.42 -15.43
C PHE A 149 10.86 -1.18 -16.75
N TYR A 150 9.69 -1.24 -17.37
CA TYR A 150 9.56 -1.88 -18.68
C TYR A 150 10.39 -1.18 -19.76
N LYS A 151 10.36 0.16 -19.82
CA LYS A 151 11.14 0.92 -20.81
C LYS A 151 12.64 0.72 -20.67
N LEU A 152 13.15 0.72 -19.43
CA LEU A 152 14.59 0.60 -19.18
C LEU A 152 15.09 -0.84 -19.18
N CYS A 153 14.44 -1.70 -18.40
CA CYS A 153 14.92 -3.06 -18.14
C CYS A 153 14.29 -4.10 -19.07
N GLN A 154 13.31 -3.72 -19.90
CA GLN A 154 12.53 -4.59 -20.78
C GLN A 154 11.72 -5.67 -20.03
N CYS A 155 11.48 -5.45 -18.74
CA CYS A 155 10.71 -6.33 -17.87
C CYS A 155 10.14 -5.54 -16.69
N VAL A 156 9.17 -6.13 -15.98
CA VAL A 156 8.54 -5.54 -14.80
C VAL A 156 8.85 -6.38 -13.55
N PRO A 157 9.28 -5.78 -12.42
CA PRO A 157 9.55 -6.52 -11.19
C PRO A 157 8.34 -7.32 -10.69
N HIS A 158 8.59 -8.50 -10.10
CA HIS A 158 7.56 -9.44 -9.66
C HIS A 158 6.51 -8.84 -8.70
N TYR A 159 6.91 -7.86 -7.89
CA TYR A 159 6.03 -7.19 -6.94
C TYR A 159 5.05 -6.19 -7.58
N TYR A 160 5.13 -5.95 -8.88
CA TYR A 160 4.12 -5.25 -9.68
C TYR A 160 3.16 -6.25 -10.34
N GLY A 161 2.68 -7.25 -9.59
CA GLY A 161 1.82 -8.33 -10.10
C GLY A 161 0.44 -7.92 -10.63
N PHE A 162 0.10 -6.62 -10.62
CA PHE A 162 -1.07 -6.08 -11.32
C PHE A 162 -0.82 -5.87 -12.82
N VAL A 163 0.42 -5.95 -13.28
CA VAL A 163 0.81 -5.83 -14.68
C VAL A 163 0.79 -7.22 -15.32
N ASN A 164 -0.21 -7.48 -16.17
CA ASN A 164 -0.37 -8.77 -16.84
C ASN A 164 0.05 -8.75 -18.32
N ASP A 165 0.30 -7.56 -18.90
CA ASP A 165 0.62 -7.36 -20.31
C ASP A 165 2.13 -7.35 -20.60
N LYS A 166 2.99 -7.60 -19.60
CA LYS A 166 4.45 -7.44 -19.70
C LYS A 166 5.23 -8.59 -19.07
N PRO A 167 6.44 -8.90 -19.58
CA PRO A 167 7.28 -9.93 -19.01
C PRO A 167 7.76 -9.56 -17.60
N MET A 168 7.74 -10.53 -16.70
CA MET A 168 8.26 -10.38 -15.34
C MET A 168 9.80 -10.47 -15.35
N CYS A 169 10.47 -9.65 -14.55
CA CYS A 169 11.92 -9.68 -14.44
C CYS A 169 12.42 -10.94 -13.72
N GLY A 170 13.40 -11.61 -14.34
CA GLY A 170 14.20 -12.66 -13.70
C GLY A 170 15.38 -12.11 -12.89
N LEU A 171 16.13 -13.02 -12.26
CA LEU A 171 17.29 -12.68 -11.41
C LEU A 171 18.41 -11.94 -12.17
N ASN A 172 18.56 -12.22 -13.46
CA ASN A 172 19.55 -11.58 -14.34
C ASN A 172 19.31 -10.07 -14.54
N LYS A 173 18.10 -9.58 -14.25
CA LYS A 173 17.73 -8.16 -14.38
C LYS A 173 17.77 -7.41 -13.05
N LEU A 174 18.16 -8.07 -11.94
CA LEU A 174 18.26 -7.42 -10.62
C LEU A 174 19.14 -6.16 -10.61
N PRO A 175 20.33 -6.13 -11.24
CA PRO A 175 21.15 -4.91 -11.26
C PRO A 175 20.42 -3.72 -11.88
N CYS A 176 19.67 -3.95 -12.97
CA CYS A 176 18.87 -2.91 -13.62
C CYS A 176 17.75 -2.39 -12.71
N ILE A 177 17.10 -3.30 -11.96
CA ILE A 177 16.05 -2.91 -11.02
C ILE A 177 16.65 -2.04 -9.92
N GLU A 178 17.73 -2.49 -9.29
CA GLU A 178 18.42 -1.80 -8.18
C GLU A 178 18.91 -0.41 -8.59
N SER A 179 19.48 -0.26 -9.79
CA SER A 179 19.92 1.07 -10.27
C SER A 179 18.78 2.06 -10.53
N ASN A 180 17.52 1.60 -10.59
CA ASN A 180 16.37 2.42 -11.00
C ASN A 180 15.25 2.48 -9.95
N THR A 181 15.46 1.97 -8.72
CA THR A 181 14.42 1.94 -7.68
C THR A 181 14.00 3.32 -7.16
N GLU A 182 14.93 4.27 -7.14
CA GLU A 182 14.73 5.60 -6.53
C GLU A 182 14.06 6.62 -7.45
N MET A 183 13.80 6.27 -8.72
CA MET A 183 13.27 7.24 -9.66
C MET A 183 11.84 7.67 -9.31
N GLU A 184 11.50 8.95 -9.53
CA GLU A 184 10.20 9.49 -9.16
C GLU A 184 9.26 9.68 -10.37
N CYS A 185 7.98 9.45 -10.08
CA CYS A 185 6.79 9.79 -10.84
C CYS A 185 5.87 10.54 -9.87
#